data_AF-A0A0W0FXV6-F1
#
_entry.id   AF-A0A0W0FXV6-F1
#
_cell.length_a   1.000
_cell.length_b   1.000
_cell.length_c   1.000
_cell.angle_alpha   90.00
_cell.angle_beta   90.00
_cell.angle_gamma   90.00
#
_symmetry.space_group_name_H-M   'P 1'
#
loop_
_entity.id
_entity.type
_entity.pdbx_description
1 polymer ?
#
loop_
_entity_poly.entity_id
_entity_poly.type
_entity_poly.pdbx_seq_one_letter_code
_entity_poly.pdbx_strand_id
1 'polypeptide(L)'
;MSSEPAESTEFWNGFMETNPPMTRLPSEWESWEALPIITKPQDPERIPRARLVLVWILHFYVHTLAPQPDSEPVRIPLSLSVPLLQISKPTDQPPVLTYADGVILNSYLDATYNSPKCLFLFNKGPGSGYEQAFHLTSAQVEWEGAKAMRVVHDIVTSSVDMQTLTSQLETLTTHIHTLRETLLFYQEDLRSGILL
;
A
#
# COMPACT_ATOMS: atom_id res chain seq x y z
N MET A 1 29.05 -40.62 -11.47
CA MET A 1 28.88 -39.21 -11.83
C MET A 1 27.41 -38.88 -11.65
N SER A 2 27.05 -38.43 -10.45
CA SER A 2 25.69 -37.97 -10.14
C SER A 2 25.45 -36.63 -10.82
N SER A 3 24.37 -36.54 -11.58
CA SER A 3 23.83 -35.27 -12.07
C SER A 3 22.97 -34.66 -10.97
N GLU A 4 23.40 -33.51 -10.43
CA GLU A 4 22.55 -32.64 -9.60
C GLU A 4 21.32 -32.19 -10.42
N PRO A 5 20.11 -32.18 -9.83
CA PRO A 5 18.96 -31.56 -10.48
C PRO A 5 19.13 -30.04 -10.42
N ALA A 6 18.95 -29.39 -11.57
CA ALA A 6 18.95 -27.95 -11.71
C ALA A 6 17.92 -27.34 -10.74
N GLU A 7 18.40 -26.56 -9.76
CA GLU A 7 17.56 -25.68 -8.97
C GLU A 7 16.82 -24.75 -9.94
N SER A 8 15.49 -24.90 -9.97
CA SER A 8 14.61 -23.95 -10.61
C SER A 8 14.81 -22.61 -9.90
N THR A 9 15.47 -21.68 -10.58
CA THR A 9 15.53 -20.26 -10.20
C THR A 9 14.14 -19.63 -10.36
N GLU A 10 13.16 -20.10 -9.61
CA GLU A 10 12.01 -19.29 -9.25
C GLU A 10 12.51 -18.30 -8.21
N PHE A 11 13.11 -17.23 -8.71
CA PHE A 11 13.41 -16.06 -7.92
C PHE A 11 12.05 -15.57 -7.39
N TRP A 12 11.78 -15.88 -6.13
CA TRP A 12 10.56 -15.52 -5.45
C TRP A 12 10.61 -14.01 -5.23
N ASN A 13 10.01 -13.24 -6.15
CA ASN A 13 10.05 -11.76 -6.14
C ASN A 13 9.14 -11.13 -5.05
N GLY A 14 8.78 -11.90 -4.02
CA GLY A 14 8.16 -11.40 -2.81
C GLY A 14 6.64 -11.24 -2.85
N PHE A 15 6.01 -10.81 -3.94
CA PHE A 15 4.56 -10.47 -3.89
C PHE A 15 3.77 -10.57 -5.20
N MET A 16 4.38 -10.96 -6.32
CA MET A 16 3.70 -11.07 -7.63
C MET A 16 3.92 -12.46 -8.21
N GLU A 17 2.83 -13.11 -8.65
CA GLU A 17 2.91 -14.31 -9.48
C GLU A 17 3.77 -14.03 -10.73
N THR A 18 4.60 -15.00 -11.13
CA THR A 18 5.52 -14.88 -12.28
C THR A 18 4.78 -14.66 -13.60
N ASN A 19 3.51 -15.04 -13.65
CA ASN A 19 2.53 -14.57 -14.63
C ASN A 19 1.52 -13.70 -13.90
N PRO A 20 1.62 -12.36 -13.92
CA PRO A 20 0.57 -11.54 -13.36
C PRO A 20 -0.74 -11.92 -14.05
N PRO A 21 -1.84 -12.16 -13.31
CA PRO A 21 -3.11 -12.67 -13.89
C PRO A 21 -3.79 -11.67 -14.83
N MET A 22 -3.17 -10.52 -15.09
CA MET A 22 -3.76 -9.45 -15.86
C MET A 22 -3.28 -9.51 -17.29
N THR A 23 -4.13 -10.09 -18.13
CA THR A 23 -4.15 -9.74 -19.54
C THR A 23 -4.32 -8.22 -19.69
N ARG A 24 -3.78 -7.65 -20.77
CA ARG A 24 -4.02 -6.25 -21.14
C ARG A 24 -5.51 -5.96 -21.01
N LEU A 25 -5.85 -4.78 -20.49
CA LEU A 25 -7.23 -4.30 -20.48
C LEU A 25 -7.84 -4.52 -21.88
N PRO A 26 -9.05 -5.08 -22.00
CA PRO A 26 -9.68 -5.31 -23.29
C PRO A 26 -9.68 -4.03 -24.13
N SER A 27 -9.57 -4.15 -25.45
CA SER A 27 -9.51 -3.00 -26.36
C SER A 27 -10.69 -2.02 -26.21
N GLU A 28 -11.84 -2.51 -25.72
CA GLU A 28 -13.02 -1.73 -25.34
C GLU A 28 -12.71 -0.61 -24.34
N TRP A 29 -11.72 -0.84 -23.47
CA TRP A 29 -11.26 0.11 -22.48
C TRP A 29 -10.31 1.15 -23.07
N GLU A 30 -9.72 0.99 -24.26
CA GLU A 30 -8.81 2.01 -24.83
C GLU A 30 -9.48 3.40 -24.97
N SER A 31 -10.81 3.43 -25.07
CA SER A 31 -11.61 4.66 -25.05
C SER A 31 -11.41 5.51 -23.77
N TRP A 32 -11.01 4.92 -22.63
CA TRP A 32 -10.78 5.69 -21.41
C TRP A 32 -9.53 6.58 -21.49
N GLU A 33 -8.56 6.23 -22.34
CA GLU A 33 -7.35 7.04 -22.56
C GLU A 33 -7.69 8.40 -23.18
N ALA A 34 -8.82 8.47 -23.90
CA ALA A 34 -9.35 9.68 -24.52
C ALA A 34 -10.35 10.46 -23.63
N LEU A 35 -10.51 10.06 -22.35
CA LEU A 35 -11.40 10.78 -21.44
C LEU A 35 -10.95 12.23 -21.23
N PRO A 36 -11.90 13.14 -20.96
CA PRO A 36 -11.56 14.51 -20.66
C PRO A 36 -10.67 14.60 -19.42
N ILE A 37 -9.74 15.55 -19.44
CA ILE A 37 -8.90 15.86 -18.29
C ILE A 37 -9.80 16.39 -17.17
N ILE A 38 -9.89 15.63 -16.09
CA ILE A 38 -10.57 16.09 -14.87
C ILE A 38 -9.64 17.01 -14.08
N THR A 39 -10.20 18.07 -13.49
CA THR A 39 -9.45 18.93 -12.57
C THR A 39 -9.37 18.30 -11.18
N LYS A 40 -8.32 18.59 -10.42
CA LYS A 40 -8.24 18.16 -9.01
C LYS A 40 -9.51 18.56 -8.22
N PRO A 41 -9.94 17.76 -7.23
CA PRO A 41 -11.03 18.16 -6.34
C PRO A 41 -10.74 19.48 -5.64
N GLN A 42 -11.77 20.31 -5.47
CA GLN A 42 -11.67 21.56 -4.70
C GLN A 42 -11.70 21.31 -3.19
N ASP A 43 -12.46 20.30 -2.79
CA ASP A 43 -12.60 19.86 -1.41
C ASP A 43 -11.33 19.12 -0.96
N PRO A 44 -10.58 19.63 0.04
CA PRO A 44 -9.35 19.01 0.52
C PRO A 44 -9.58 17.61 1.10
N GLU A 45 -10.75 17.32 1.66
CA GLU A 45 -11.07 16.00 2.23
C GLU A 45 -11.14 14.91 1.16
N ARG A 46 -11.43 15.29 -0.10
CA ARG A 46 -11.51 14.37 -1.23
C ARG A 46 -10.16 14.13 -1.90
N ILE A 47 -9.16 14.96 -1.64
CA ILE A 47 -7.83 14.87 -2.28
C ILE A 47 -7.18 13.50 -2.03
N PRO A 48 -7.14 12.96 -0.80
CA PRO A 48 -6.51 11.66 -0.55
C PRO A 48 -7.20 10.53 -1.31
N ARG A 49 -8.54 10.55 -1.37
CA ARG A 49 -9.32 9.55 -2.09
C ARG A 49 -9.13 9.64 -3.59
N ALA A 50 -9.11 10.85 -4.15
CA ALA A 50 -8.83 11.08 -5.56
C ALA A 50 -7.41 10.63 -5.92
N ARG A 51 -6.42 10.95 -5.07
CA ARG A 51 -5.04 10.49 -5.23
C ARG A 51 -4.99 8.98 -5.32
N LEU A 52 -5.53 8.29 -4.31
CA LEU A 52 -5.58 6.83 -4.22
C LEU A 52 -6.12 6.22 -5.52
N VAL A 53 -7.28 6.69 -5.99
CA VAL A 53 -7.88 6.18 -7.24
C VAL A 53 -6.95 6.37 -8.44
N LEU A 54 -6.38 7.57 -8.61
CA LEU A 54 -5.54 7.88 -9.77
C LEU A 54 -4.23 7.09 -9.75
N VAL A 55 -3.57 6.93 -8.60
CA VAL A 55 -2.33 6.14 -8.52
C VAL A 55 -2.59 4.65 -8.72
N TRP A 56 -3.73 4.12 -8.25
CA TRP A 56 -4.10 2.73 -8.52
C TRP A 56 -4.43 2.50 -9.99
N ILE A 57 -5.17 3.41 -10.65
CA ILE A 57 -5.41 3.33 -12.10
C ILE A 57 -4.09 3.39 -12.87
N LEU A 58 -3.17 4.28 -12.49
CA LEU A 58 -1.83 4.34 -13.08
C LEU A 58 -1.05 3.04 -12.89
N HIS A 59 -1.08 2.49 -11.68
CA HIS A 59 -0.40 1.24 -11.35
C HIS A 59 -0.94 0.09 -12.21
N PHE A 60 -2.27 -0.10 -12.26
CA PHE A 60 -2.90 -1.08 -13.15
C PHE A 60 -2.58 -0.82 -14.62
N TYR A 61 -2.62 0.43 -15.07
CA TYR A 61 -2.31 0.76 -16.45
C TYR A 61 -0.93 0.28 -16.84
N VAL A 62 0.11 0.71 -16.12
CA VAL A 62 1.51 0.38 -16.43
C VAL A 62 1.75 -1.13 -16.36
N HIS A 63 1.18 -1.82 -15.36
CA HIS A 63 1.39 -3.26 -15.19
C HIS A 63 0.55 -4.14 -16.11
N THR A 64 -0.37 -3.57 -16.90
CA THR A 64 -1.17 -4.31 -17.90
C THR A 64 -0.78 -3.99 -19.34
N LEU A 65 0.22 -3.12 -19.56
CA LEU A 65 0.71 -2.86 -20.90
C LEU A 65 1.35 -4.10 -21.52
N ALA A 66 1.14 -4.28 -22.81
CA ALA A 66 1.88 -5.27 -23.58
C ALA A 66 3.38 -4.92 -23.55
N PRO A 67 4.29 -5.92 -23.50
CA PRO A 67 5.74 -5.68 -23.52
C PRO A 67 6.09 -4.72 -24.66
N GLN A 68 6.62 -3.55 -24.30
CA GLN A 68 7.11 -2.57 -25.26
C GLN A 68 8.59 -2.87 -25.55
N PRO A 69 9.08 -2.62 -26.77
CA PRO A 69 10.52 -2.65 -27.01
C PRO A 69 11.23 -1.61 -26.12
N ASP A 70 12.39 -1.96 -25.56
CA ASP A 70 13.19 -1.12 -24.64
C ASP A 70 13.54 0.28 -25.20
N SER A 71 13.30 0.50 -26.49
CA SER A 71 13.61 1.72 -27.22
C SER A 71 12.54 2.81 -27.08
N GLU A 72 11.31 2.49 -26.64
CA GLU A 72 10.22 3.46 -26.56
C GLU A 72 9.72 3.69 -25.13
N PRO A 73 9.67 4.95 -24.65
CA PRO A 73 9.15 5.24 -23.33
C PRO A 73 7.63 5.06 -23.30
N VAL A 74 7.14 4.38 -22.25
CA VAL A 74 5.71 4.26 -21.98
C VAL A 74 5.08 5.65 -21.83
N ARG A 75 4.04 5.92 -22.63
CA ARG A 75 3.26 7.17 -22.58
C ARG A 75 2.02 6.96 -21.71
N ILE A 76 1.92 7.74 -20.64
CA ILE A 76 0.73 7.75 -19.78
C ILE A 76 -0.31 8.73 -20.36
N PRO A 77 -1.60 8.34 -20.47
CA PRO A 77 -2.66 9.21 -20.95
C PRO A 77 -2.75 10.54 -20.18
N LEU A 78 -3.10 11.62 -20.89
CA LEU A 78 -3.26 12.96 -20.28
C LEU A 78 -4.41 13.00 -19.28
N SER A 79 -5.48 12.24 -19.54
CA SER A 79 -6.64 12.08 -18.66
C SER A 79 -6.29 11.56 -17.27
N LEU A 80 -5.13 10.90 -17.13
CA LEU A 80 -4.62 10.34 -15.89
C LEU A 80 -3.43 11.12 -15.32
N SER A 81 -2.44 11.41 -16.17
CA SER A 81 -1.18 12.06 -15.75
C SER A 81 -1.41 13.50 -15.27
N VAL A 82 -2.25 14.28 -15.94
CA VAL A 82 -2.51 15.68 -15.57
C VAL A 82 -3.17 15.82 -14.20
N PRO A 83 -4.32 15.17 -13.89
CA PRO A 83 -4.92 15.28 -12.56
C PRO A 83 -4.01 14.72 -11.47
N LEU A 84 -3.29 13.63 -11.74
CA LEU A 84 -2.36 13.06 -10.76
C LEU A 84 -1.22 14.04 -10.44
N LEU A 85 -0.64 14.71 -11.44
CA LEU A 85 0.39 15.73 -11.23
C LEU A 85 -0.15 16.95 -10.48
N GLN A 86 -1.38 17.37 -10.78
CA GLN A 86 -2.05 18.47 -10.07
C GLN A 86 -2.28 18.18 -8.59
N ILE A 87 -2.48 16.92 -8.21
CA ILE A 87 -2.59 16.48 -6.81
C ILE A 87 -1.21 16.26 -6.19
N SER A 88 -0.30 15.59 -6.90
CA SER A 88 1.03 15.20 -6.43
C SER A 88 1.90 16.40 -6.04
N LYS A 89 1.87 17.47 -6.85
CA LYS A 89 2.67 18.67 -6.61
C LYS A 89 2.37 19.37 -5.27
N PRO A 90 1.11 19.72 -4.94
CA PRO A 90 0.81 20.37 -3.65
C PRO A 90 0.87 19.42 -2.45
N THR A 91 0.71 18.10 -2.63
CA THR A 91 0.83 17.13 -1.52
C THR A 91 2.26 16.69 -1.27
N ASP A 92 3.23 17.18 -2.04
CA ASP A 92 4.64 16.77 -2.00
C ASP A 92 4.81 15.24 -2.06
N GLN A 93 4.02 14.59 -2.91
CA GLN A 93 4.08 13.15 -3.12
C GLN A 93 4.39 12.86 -4.58
N PRO A 94 5.19 11.82 -4.90
CA PRO A 94 5.48 11.49 -6.28
C PRO A 94 4.22 10.95 -6.99
N PRO A 95 4.10 11.11 -8.32
CA PRO A 95 2.98 10.61 -9.12
C PRO A 95 3.12 9.12 -9.44
N VAL A 96 3.38 8.32 -8.41
CA VAL A 96 3.51 6.86 -8.46
C VAL A 96 2.87 6.28 -7.20
N LEU A 97 2.43 5.01 -7.24
CA LEU A 97 1.94 4.32 -6.06
C LEU A 97 3.03 4.28 -4.99
N THR A 98 2.74 4.82 -3.81
CA THR A 98 3.63 4.81 -2.65
C THR A 98 3.08 3.94 -1.52
N TYR A 99 3.90 3.69 -0.50
CA TYR A 99 3.44 3.04 0.73
C TYR A 99 2.25 3.77 1.37
N ALA A 100 2.26 5.11 1.39
CA ALA A 100 1.15 5.89 1.92
C ALA A 100 -0.16 5.63 1.15
N ASP A 101 -0.07 5.46 -0.17
CA ASP A 101 -1.23 5.15 -1.00
C ASP A 101 -1.73 3.73 -0.77
N GLY A 102 -0.83 2.73 -0.78
CA GLY A 102 -1.19 1.32 -0.66
C GLY A 102 -1.64 0.90 0.75
N VAL A 103 -1.17 1.59 1.79
CA VAL A 103 -1.40 1.22 3.20
C VAL A 103 -2.28 2.25 3.90
N ILE A 104 -1.80 3.48 4.04
CA ILE A 104 -2.45 4.50 4.89
C ILE A 104 -3.78 4.96 4.27
N LEU A 105 -3.77 5.36 2.99
CA LEU A 105 -4.96 5.87 2.32
C LEU A 105 -5.91 4.75 1.86
N ASN A 106 -5.41 3.54 1.73
CA ASN A 106 -6.19 2.37 1.31
C ASN A 106 -6.96 1.72 2.47
N SER A 107 -6.60 2.01 3.73
CA SER A 107 -7.19 1.39 4.91
C SER A 107 -8.25 2.27 5.55
N TYR A 108 -9.28 1.64 6.11
CA TYR A 108 -10.31 2.30 6.92
C TYR A 108 -10.86 1.33 7.97
N LEU A 109 -11.46 1.87 9.02
CA LEU A 109 -12.18 1.08 10.03
C LEU A 109 -13.64 0.95 9.62
N ASP A 110 -14.12 -0.28 9.52
CA ASP A 110 -15.54 -0.55 9.30
C ASP A 110 -16.32 -0.23 10.59
N ALA A 111 -17.26 0.73 10.50
CA ALA A 111 -18.04 1.18 11.65
C ALA A 111 -18.94 0.09 12.26
N THR A 112 -19.24 -0.99 11.53
CA THR A 112 -20.13 -2.06 11.99
C THR A 112 -19.39 -3.11 12.80
N TYR A 113 -18.17 -3.44 12.39
CA TYR A 113 -17.39 -4.54 12.97
C TYR A 113 -16.12 -4.06 13.70
N ASN A 114 -15.84 -2.76 13.66
CA ASN A 114 -14.62 -2.14 14.14
C ASN A 114 -13.35 -2.87 13.63
N SER A 115 -13.44 -3.43 12.44
CA SER A 115 -12.38 -4.20 11.80
C SER A 115 -11.79 -3.40 10.64
N PRO A 116 -10.46 -3.44 10.45
CA PRO A 116 -9.82 -2.70 9.39
C PRO A 116 -10.07 -3.37 8.03
N LYS A 117 -10.31 -2.57 7.00
CA LYS A 117 -10.59 -3.01 5.63
C LYS A 117 -9.77 -2.21 4.62
N CYS A 118 -9.48 -2.85 3.48
CA CYS A 118 -8.83 -2.22 2.33
C CYS A 118 -9.88 -1.79 1.30
N LEU A 119 -9.63 -0.67 0.62
CA LEU A 119 -10.51 -0.14 -0.42
C LEU A 119 -10.18 -0.71 -1.81
N PHE A 120 -8.90 -0.98 -2.07
CA PHE A 120 -8.37 -1.52 -3.31
C PHE A 120 -7.43 -2.68 -3.02
N LEU A 121 -7.50 -3.68 -3.90
CA LEU A 121 -6.58 -4.80 -4.00
C LEU A 121 -6.27 -4.99 -5.49
N PHE A 122 -5.02 -5.29 -5.79
CA PHE A 122 -4.49 -5.65 -7.09
C PHE A 122 -4.99 -7.01 -7.55
N ASN A 123 -4.99 -7.99 -6.64
CA ASN A 123 -5.43 -9.35 -6.88
C ASN A 123 -6.89 -9.53 -6.46
N LYS A 124 -7.70 -10.11 -7.35
CA LYS A 124 -9.09 -10.52 -7.06
C LYS A 124 -9.30 -12.03 -7.04
N GLY A 125 -8.22 -12.81 -7.17
CA GLY A 125 -8.22 -14.28 -7.10
C GLY A 125 -7.75 -14.80 -5.74
N PRO A 126 -7.33 -16.08 -5.63
CA PRO A 126 -6.85 -16.69 -4.38
C PRO A 126 -5.74 -15.88 -3.69
N GLY A 127 -4.91 -15.15 -4.46
CA GLY A 127 -3.88 -14.26 -3.93
C GLY A 127 -4.38 -12.99 -3.22
N SER A 128 -5.69 -12.67 -3.26
CA SER A 128 -6.25 -11.46 -2.66
C SER A 128 -6.15 -11.45 -1.13
N GLY A 129 -6.17 -12.64 -0.50
CA GLY A 129 -6.04 -12.79 0.96
C GLY A 129 -4.68 -12.31 1.45
N TYR A 130 -3.61 -12.70 0.75
CA TYR A 130 -2.24 -12.28 1.09
C TYR A 130 -2.02 -10.79 0.94
N GLU A 131 -2.49 -10.21 -0.16
CA GLU A 131 -2.38 -8.78 -0.42
C GLU A 131 -3.16 -7.97 0.62
N GLN A 132 -4.39 -8.39 0.91
CA GLN A 132 -5.20 -7.76 1.93
C GLN A 132 -4.51 -7.82 3.30
N ALA A 133 -4.00 -9.00 3.68
CA ALA A 133 -3.31 -9.16 4.95
C ALA A 133 -2.04 -8.28 5.01
N PHE A 134 -1.26 -8.20 3.93
CA PHE A 134 -0.11 -7.31 3.83
C PHE A 134 -0.48 -5.84 4.09
N HIS A 135 -1.50 -5.32 3.39
CA HIS A 135 -1.93 -3.94 3.57
C HIS A 135 -2.51 -3.66 4.95
N LEU A 136 -3.34 -4.55 5.48
CA LEU A 136 -3.99 -4.37 6.78
C LEU A 136 -3.03 -4.49 7.96
N THR A 137 -2.13 -5.49 7.94
CA THR A 137 -1.09 -5.62 8.98
C THR A 137 -0.17 -4.40 8.95
N SER A 138 0.24 -3.93 7.76
CA SER A 138 1.02 -2.71 7.63
C SER A 138 0.28 -1.49 8.22
N ALA A 139 -1.02 -1.34 7.93
CA ALA A 139 -1.82 -0.25 8.47
C ALA A 139 -1.97 -0.31 10.00
N GLN A 140 -2.13 -1.51 10.57
CA GLN A 140 -2.17 -1.71 12.02
C GLN A 140 -0.85 -1.31 12.69
N VAL A 141 0.27 -1.69 12.08
CA VAL A 141 1.61 -1.28 12.51
C VAL A 141 1.74 0.24 12.48
N GLU A 142 1.29 0.91 11.42
CA GLU A 142 1.31 2.38 11.35
C GLU A 142 0.44 3.04 12.42
N TRP A 143 -0.77 2.53 12.68
CA TRP A 143 -1.65 3.11 13.70
C TRP A 143 -1.09 2.98 15.11
N GLU A 144 -0.48 1.83 15.42
CA GLU A 144 0.17 1.63 16.71
C GLU A 144 1.48 2.44 16.80
N GLY A 145 2.25 2.50 15.71
CA GLY A 145 3.41 3.37 15.59
C GLY A 145 3.09 4.85 15.80
N ALA A 146 1.95 5.33 15.31
CA ALA A 146 1.50 6.71 15.54
C ALA A 146 1.24 7.01 17.03
N LYS A 147 0.73 6.02 17.80
CA LYS A 147 0.59 6.16 19.26
C LYS A 147 1.95 6.21 19.95
N ALA A 148 2.86 5.31 19.57
CA ALA A 148 4.24 5.30 20.07
C ALA A 148 4.97 6.62 19.79
N MET A 149 4.84 7.14 18.58
CA MET A 149 5.45 8.41 18.16
C MET A 149 4.91 9.60 18.95
N ARG A 150 3.64 9.58 19.36
CA ARG A 150 3.08 10.61 20.26
C ARG A 150 3.77 10.56 21.63
N VAL A 151 3.98 9.37 22.19
CA VAL A 151 4.71 9.22 23.46
C VAL A 151 6.14 9.74 23.33
N VAL A 152 6.84 9.42 22.23
CA VAL A 152 8.19 9.93 21.95
C VAL A 152 8.20 11.46 21.86
N HIS A 153 7.24 12.05 21.14
CA HIS A 153 7.08 13.50 21.07
C HIS A 153 6.89 14.12 22.46
N ASP A 154 6.03 13.52 23.29
CA ASP A 154 5.75 14.02 24.62
C ASP A 154 7.02 13.95 25.50
N ILE A 155 7.79 12.86 25.46
CA ILE A 155 9.08 12.73 26.15
C ILE A 155 10.05 13.86 25.77
N VAL A 156 10.18 14.14 24.46
CA VAL A 156 11.14 15.13 23.95
C VAL A 156 10.75 16.56 24.29
N THR A 157 9.44 16.84 24.30
CA THR A 157 8.92 18.21 24.48
C THR A 157 8.67 18.59 25.93
N SER A 158 8.56 17.61 26.83
CA SER A 158 8.26 17.88 28.23
C SER A 158 9.54 18.04 29.08
N SER A 159 9.53 18.99 30.01
CA SER A 159 10.60 19.17 31.00
C SER A 159 10.27 18.31 32.22
N VAL A 160 10.64 17.04 32.18
CA VAL A 160 10.00 16.03 33.04
C VAL A 160 10.81 15.64 34.27
N ASP A 161 10.11 15.41 35.37
CA ASP A 161 10.62 14.65 36.51
C ASP A 161 10.88 13.17 36.14
N MET A 162 11.72 12.50 36.94
CA MET A 162 12.14 11.13 36.66
C MET A 162 10.97 10.13 36.65
N GLN A 163 9.92 10.38 37.43
CA GLN A 163 8.76 9.49 37.53
C GLN A 163 7.92 9.48 36.26
N THR A 164 7.59 10.65 35.72
CA THR A 164 6.78 10.74 34.51
C THR A 164 7.57 10.26 33.28
N LEU A 165 8.89 10.53 33.22
CA LEU A 165 9.76 9.95 32.18
C LEU A 165 9.74 8.42 32.22
N THR A 166 9.81 7.83 33.42
CA THR A 166 9.78 6.37 33.59
C THR A 166 8.46 5.79 33.07
N SER A 167 7.33 6.40 33.44
CA SER A 167 6.01 5.97 32.98
C SER A 167 5.84 6.09 31.45
N GLN A 168 6.37 7.14 30.84
CA GLN A 168 6.34 7.32 29.38
C GLN A 168 7.18 6.25 28.66
N LEU A 169 8.36 5.90 29.19
CA LEU A 169 9.19 4.83 28.64
C LEU A 169 8.54 3.45 28.77
N GLU A 170 7.85 3.17 29.87
CA GLU A 170 7.04 1.96 30.05
C GLU A 170 5.90 1.89 29.04
N THR A 171 5.23 3.02 28.81
CA THR A 171 4.17 3.13 27.80
C THR A 171 4.71 2.88 26.39
N LEU A 172 5.86 3.48 26.05
CA LEU A 172 6.52 3.24 24.76
C LEU A 172 6.91 1.76 24.59
N THR A 173 7.41 1.13 25.64
CA THR A 173 7.76 -0.30 25.65
C THR A 173 6.54 -1.16 25.36
N THR A 174 5.37 -0.80 25.91
CA THR A 174 4.11 -1.49 25.65
C THR A 174 3.73 -1.41 24.17
N HIS A 175 3.82 -0.23 23.55
CA HIS A 175 3.56 -0.09 22.12
C HIS A 175 4.53 -0.92 21.26
N ILE A 176 5.82 -0.95 21.60
CA ILE A 176 6.82 -1.77 20.90
C ILE A 176 6.48 -3.27 21.00
N HIS A 177 6.03 -3.74 22.17
CA HIS A 177 5.57 -5.11 22.31
C HIS A 177 4.34 -5.39 21.46
N THR A 178 3.34 -4.50 21.46
CA THR A 178 2.16 -4.65 20.61
C THR A 178 2.53 -4.75 19.12
N LEU A 179 3.42 -3.89 18.63
CA LEU A 179 3.92 -3.94 17.25
C LEU A 179 4.57 -5.29 16.92
N ARG A 180 5.39 -5.82 17.83
CA ARG A 180 6.01 -7.14 17.66
C ARG A 180 4.98 -8.24 17.57
N GLU A 181 4.00 -8.27 18.48
CA GLU A 181 2.97 -9.30 18.48
C GLU A 181 2.10 -9.25 17.21
N THR A 182 1.78 -8.05 16.70
CA THR A 182 1.09 -7.89 15.41
C THR A 182 1.86 -8.52 14.25
N LEU A 183 3.19 -8.33 14.20
CA LEU A 183 4.04 -8.91 13.16
C LEU A 183 4.19 -10.43 13.30
N LEU A 184 4.30 -10.95 14.53
CA LEU A 184 4.37 -12.39 14.79
C LEU A 184 3.06 -13.09 14.40
N PHE A 185 1.92 -12.49 14.75
CA PHE A 185 0.61 -13.00 14.36
C PHE A 185 0.49 -13.12 12.83
N TYR A 186 0.90 -12.09 12.10
CA TYR A 186 0.91 -12.13 10.63
C TYR A 186 1.81 -13.23 10.07
N GLN A 187 2.99 -13.45 10.67
CA GLN A 187 3.89 -14.53 10.26
C GLN A 187 3.26 -15.92 10.48
N GLU A 188 2.51 -16.12 11.56
CA GLU A 188 1.80 -17.37 11.84
C GLU A 188 0.61 -17.57 10.88
N ASP A 189 -0.16 -16.52 10.57
CA ASP A 189 -1.25 -16.57 9.58
C ASP A 189 -0.74 -16.93 8.19
N LEU A 190 0.39 -16.34 7.76
CA LEU A 190 1.03 -16.69 6.49
C LEU A 190 1.49 -18.15 6.45
N ARG A 191 2.03 -18.67 7.57
CA ARG A 191 2.55 -20.05 7.66
C ARG A 191 1.46 -21.10 7.76
N SER A 192 0.36 -20.80 8.42
CA SER A 192 -0.75 -21.73 8.65
C SER A 192 -1.66 -21.91 7.43
N GLY A 193 -1.54 -21.03 6.42
CA GLY A 193 -2.34 -21.10 5.21
C GLY A 193 -3.82 -20.80 5.46
N ILE A 194 -4.18 -20.17 6.58
CA ILE A 194 -5.57 -19.80 6.93
C ILE A 194 -6.16 -18.78 5.92
N LEU A 195 -5.30 -18.13 5.13
CA LEU A 195 -5.66 -17.21 4.05
C LEU A 195 -5.70 -17.87 2.64
N LEU A 196 -5.62 -19.21 2.54
CA LEU A 196 -5.83 -20.04 1.33
C LEU A 196 -7.21 -20.74 1.36
#